data_AF-A0A7Y5CZP3-F1
#
_entry.id   AF-A0A7Y5CZP3-F1
#
_cell.length_a   1.000
_cell.length_b   1.000
_cell.length_c   1.000
_cell.angle_alpha   90.00
_cell.angle_beta   90.00
_cell.angle_gamma   90.00
#
_symmetry.space_group_name_H-M   'P 1'
#
loop_
_entity.id
_entity.type
_entity.pdbx_description
1 polymer ?
#
loop_
_entity_poly.entity_id
_entity_poly.type
_entity_poly.pdbx_seq_one_letter_code
_entity_poly.pdbx_strand_id
1 'polypeptide(L)'
;MKTLIAFFIAFFVAASAMAQSQTEVYTNNKSTSKIKISHSNGVSNFNVEIRGKIEMSDDDKDIKSMSPDGYLEITKTVFGSRRSIIITPQANSLKREYYEGRTSVPFEPEGRKWLSEILPELLRSTTIGAESRVSRFYRQGGSKSVLEEIGRLESDHVKAHYANALMALNLPEKDYSNIISKVAESVESDHYLTEFLKGNMNKFLLNKEATDAVFAATQKMDSDHYRTEVIKEALRSGPASPESIKIIMQATSTMESDHYKTEVISNLLRQNNLTEATISEMINTTRSINSDHYRSVVLNKALNKQGLSSVSYVKVLESVKDIESDHYKTEVLTNLLRNNLNSEAQINLISVAGTIDSDHYITVVANEVIKRQTMSDEVFQKLLTTIGGNDSDHYTASFLQNALERPNLSRQNMQAILQSAGNIDSDHYITEVLTRAAPKIKLMNDAALKDAYRAIAKKIDSETYYGRALRAIE
;
A
#
# COMPACT_ATOMS: atom_id res chain seq x y z
N MET A 1 20.36 41.78 43.64
CA MET A 1 19.32 42.53 42.91
C MET A 1 19.94 43.00 41.60
N LYS A 2 19.35 42.64 40.44
CA LYS A 2 19.71 43.06 39.06
C LYS A 2 21.00 42.46 38.47
N THR A 3 21.10 41.96 37.25
CA THR A 3 20.20 41.35 36.22
C THR A 3 21.21 40.90 35.15
N LEU A 4 21.22 39.61 34.81
CA LEU A 4 22.05 39.04 33.75
C LEU A 4 21.39 39.38 32.40
N ILE A 5 22.03 40.20 31.57
CA ILE A 5 21.57 40.51 30.21
C ILE A 5 22.06 39.37 29.30
N ALA A 6 21.14 38.52 28.86
CA ALA A 6 21.39 37.52 27.83
C ALA A 6 21.25 38.19 26.45
N PHE A 7 22.33 38.15 25.66
CA PHE A 7 22.31 38.50 24.24
C PHE A 7 21.58 37.41 23.46
N PHE A 8 20.39 37.70 22.96
CA PHE A 8 19.73 36.89 21.93
C PHE A 8 20.20 37.36 20.56
N ILE A 9 21.08 36.59 19.92
CA ILE A 9 21.38 36.75 18.49
C ILE A 9 20.21 36.13 17.73
N ALA A 10 19.33 36.96 17.20
CA ALA A 10 18.29 36.53 16.26
C ALA A 10 18.93 36.27 14.89
N PHE A 11 19.08 34.99 14.54
CA PHE A 11 19.33 34.58 13.16
C PHE A 11 18.07 34.89 12.34
N PHE A 12 18.10 35.96 11.55
CA PHE A 12 17.10 36.23 10.53
C PHE A 12 17.30 35.21 9.39
N VAL A 13 16.64 34.05 9.47
CA VAL A 13 16.38 33.26 8.27
C VAL A 13 15.25 33.98 7.55
N ALA A 14 15.59 34.71 6.50
CA ALA A 14 14.61 35.21 5.55
C ALA A 14 13.98 33.99 4.86
N ALA A 15 12.88 33.49 5.43
CA ALA A 15 11.97 32.63 4.69
C ALA A 15 11.35 33.50 3.60
N SER A 16 11.87 33.41 2.38
CA SER A 16 11.15 33.87 1.20
C SER A 16 9.88 33.02 1.11
N ALA A 17 8.78 33.52 1.66
CA ALA A 17 7.45 33.02 1.38
C ALA A 17 7.21 33.20 -0.12
N MET A 18 7.51 32.17 -0.91
CA MET A 18 7.06 32.11 -2.29
C MET A 18 5.52 32.06 -2.22
N ALA A 19 4.87 33.11 -2.72
CA ALA A 19 3.42 33.14 -2.81
C ALA A 19 2.96 32.01 -3.72
N GLN A 20 2.36 30.95 -3.15
CA GLN A 20 1.74 29.90 -3.93
C GLN A 20 0.56 30.48 -4.70
N SER A 21 0.47 30.17 -5.99
CA SER A 21 -0.68 30.55 -6.80
C SER A 21 -1.91 29.77 -6.33
N GLN A 22 -3.02 30.48 -6.11
CA GLN A 22 -4.28 29.89 -5.66
C GLN A 22 -5.34 30.13 -6.72
N THR A 23 -6.02 29.05 -7.15
CA THR A 23 -7.16 29.11 -8.06
C THR A 23 -8.39 28.56 -7.34
N GLU A 24 -9.41 29.40 -7.16
CA GLU A 24 -10.73 28.99 -6.64
C GLU A 24 -11.75 29.00 -7.77
N VAL A 25 -12.55 27.93 -7.87
CA VAL A 25 -13.62 27.80 -8.87
C VAL A 25 -14.96 27.70 -8.14
N TYR A 26 -15.88 28.63 -8.43
CA TYR A 26 -17.24 28.64 -7.91
C TYR A 26 -18.22 28.33 -9.04
N THR A 27 -19.07 27.33 -8.83
CA THR A 27 -20.14 26.94 -9.77
C THR A 27 -21.50 27.12 -9.08
N ASN A 28 -22.37 27.98 -9.62
CA ASN A 28 -23.72 28.15 -9.08
C ASN A 28 -24.74 27.33 -9.89
N ASN A 29 -25.41 26.38 -9.23
CA ASN A 29 -26.26 25.37 -9.86
C ASN A 29 -27.74 25.81 -9.95
N LYS A 30 -28.00 27.04 -10.42
CA LYS A 30 -29.37 27.52 -10.74
C LYS A 30 -29.45 27.96 -12.19
N SER A 31 -30.02 27.07 -13.03
CA SER A 31 -30.54 27.28 -14.41
C SER A 31 -29.65 27.93 -15.49
N THR A 32 -28.52 28.52 -15.14
CA THR A 32 -27.48 29.00 -16.08
C THR A 32 -26.12 28.76 -15.43
N SER A 33 -25.30 27.88 -16.00
CA SER A 33 -23.99 27.49 -15.48
C SER A 33 -22.99 28.66 -15.57
N LYS A 34 -23.00 29.49 -14.54
CA LYS A 34 -22.02 30.57 -14.33
C LYS A 34 -20.86 30.01 -13.52
N ILE A 35 -19.66 30.05 -14.12
CA ILE A 35 -18.42 29.66 -13.48
C ILE A 35 -17.65 30.95 -13.14
N LYS A 36 -17.27 31.09 -11.87
CA LYS A 36 -16.40 32.17 -11.42
C LYS A 36 -15.06 31.59 -11.01
N ILE A 37 -13.98 32.05 -11.64
CA ILE A 37 -12.61 31.64 -11.31
C ILE A 37 -11.88 32.83 -10.73
N SER A 38 -11.31 32.65 -9.54
CA SER A 38 -10.41 33.62 -8.92
C SER A 38 -9.01 33.01 -8.88
N HIS A 39 -8.04 33.66 -9.53
CA HIS A 39 -6.65 33.21 -9.55
C HIS A 39 -5.74 34.33 -9.03
N SER A 40 -4.97 34.04 -7.98
CA SER A 40 -4.02 34.99 -7.38
C SER A 40 -2.63 34.39 -7.35
N ASN A 41 -1.62 35.18 -7.72
CA ASN A 41 -0.20 34.81 -7.62
C ASN A 41 0.60 35.75 -6.70
N GLY A 42 -0.08 36.38 -5.73
CA GLY A 42 0.50 37.32 -4.76
C GLY A 42 0.79 38.73 -5.31
N VAL A 43 0.97 38.88 -6.62
CA VAL A 43 1.25 40.16 -7.30
C VAL A 43 0.06 40.63 -8.16
N SER A 44 -0.69 39.67 -8.71
CA SER A 44 -1.87 39.92 -9.53
C SER A 44 -3.03 39.01 -9.12
N ASN A 45 -4.25 39.52 -9.33
CA ASN A 45 -5.48 38.77 -9.10
C ASN A 45 -6.35 38.82 -10.36
N PHE A 46 -6.68 37.65 -10.89
CA PHE A 46 -7.68 37.45 -11.94
C PHE A 46 -9.02 37.05 -11.33
N ASN A 47 -10.08 37.70 -11.80
CA ASN A 47 -11.44 37.23 -11.61
C ASN A 47 -12.06 37.05 -12.99
N VAL A 48 -12.49 35.84 -13.28
CA VAL A 48 -13.14 35.52 -14.55
C VAL A 48 -14.51 34.96 -14.31
N GLU A 49 -15.49 35.52 -15.00
CA GLU A 49 -16.85 35.04 -15.03
C GLU A 49 -17.17 34.56 -16.43
N ILE A 50 -17.62 33.31 -16.54
CA ILE A 50 -17.96 32.70 -17.83
C ILE A 50 -19.33 32.03 -17.76
N ARG A 51 -20.09 32.17 -18.85
CA ARG A 51 -21.34 31.46 -19.12
C ARG A 51 -21.41 31.11 -20.60
N GLY A 52 -22.02 29.97 -20.91
CA GLY A 52 -22.18 29.49 -22.28
C GLY A 52 -20.90 28.93 -22.89
N LYS A 53 -20.98 28.46 -24.13
CA LYS A 53 -19.85 27.92 -24.88
C LYS A 53 -19.05 29.06 -25.50
N ILE A 54 -17.73 29.06 -25.33
CA ILE A 54 -16.81 30.06 -25.90
C ILE A 54 -15.78 29.35 -26.78
N GLU A 55 -15.54 29.88 -27.97
CA GLU A 55 -14.46 29.45 -28.86
C GLU A 55 -13.40 30.53 -28.97
N MET A 56 -12.15 30.15 -28.69
CA MET A 56 -10.99 31.03 -28.77
C MET A 56 -10.55 31.20 -30.23
N SER A 57 -9.88 32.32 -30.55
CA SER A 57 -9.14 32.48 -31.81
C SER A 57 -8.00 31.46 -31.90
N ASP A 58 -7.49 31.21 -33.11
CA ASP A 58 -6.46 30.17 -33.33
C ASP A 58 -5.12 30.49 -32.64
N ASP A 59 -4.87 31.76 -32.33
CA ASP A 59 -3.68 32.27 -31.64
C ASP A 59 -3.86 32.50 -30.13
N ASP A 60 -5.03 32.16 -29.57
CA ASP A 60 -5.41 32.37 -28.17
C ASP A 60 -5.39 33.84 -27.71
N LYS A 61 -5.54 34.80 -28.64
CA LYS A 61 -5.49 36.25 -28.36
C LYS A 61 -6.82 36.98 -28.48
N ASP A 62 -7.89 36.34 -28.94
CA ASP A 62 -9.24 36.90 -29.00
C ASP A 62 -10.29 35.78 -28.84
N ILE A 63 -11.56 36.18 -28.72
CA ILE A 63 -12.71 35.28 -28.77
C ILE A 63 -13.28 35.27 -30.18
N LYS A 64 -13.40 34.08 -30.77
CA LYS A 64 -13.93 33.87 -32.11
C LYS A 64 -15.46 33.90 -32.12
N SER A 65 -16.08 33.17 -31.21
CA SER A 65 -17.54 33.07 -31.11
C SER A 65 -17.99 32.59 -29.73
N MET A 66 -19.25 32.85 -29.42
CA MET A 66 -19.91 32.43 -28.18
C MET A 66 -21.32 31.90 -28.47
N SER A 67 -21.86 31.03 -27.61
CA SER A 67 -23.26 30.63 -27.66
C SER A 67 -24.20 31.83 -27.40
N PRO A 68 -25.50 31.76 -27.73
CA PRO A 68 -26.42 32.89 -27.54
C PRO A 68 -26.57 33.36 -26.09
N ASP A 69 -26.38 32.47 -25.11
CA ASP A 69 -26.33 32.77 -23.68
C ASP A 69 -24.92 33.13 -23.18
N GLY A 70 -23.96 33.25 -24.09
CA GLY A 70 -22.56 33.51 -23.84
C GLY A 70 -22.33 34.74 -22.98
N TYR A 71 -21.41 34.65 -22.03
CA TYR A 71 -20.90 35.78 -21.26
C TYR A 71 -19.44 35.50 -20.87
N LEU A 72 -18.57 36.50 -21.02
CA LEU A 72 -17.22 36.46 -20.50
C LEU A 72 -16.87 37.81 -19.90
N GLU A 73 -16.57 37.84 -18.61
CA GLU A 73 -15.93 38.98 -17.97
C GLU A 73 -14.57 38.56 -17.47
N ILE A 74 -13.52 39.26 -17.90
CA ILE A 74 -12.16 39.10 -17.39
C ILE A 74 -11.81 40.37 -16.63
N THR A 75 -11.56 40.25 -15.34
CA THR A 75 -11.03 41.31 -14.49
C THR A 75 -9.62 40.94 -14.04
N LYS A 76 -8.61 41.79 -14.28
CA LYS A 76 -7.27 41.66 -13.66
C LYS A 76 -7.01 42.87 -12.77
N THR A 77 -6.51 42.61 -11.57
CA THR A 77 -6.01 43.64 -10.67
C THR A 77 -4.52 43.42 -10.44
N VAL A 78 -3.71 44.44 -10.73
CA VAL A 78 -2.25 44.42 -10.53
C VAL A 78 -1.86 45.69 -9.78
N PHE A 79 -1.22 45.56 -8.62
CA PHE A 79 -0.83 46.69 -7.76
C PHE A 79 -1.95 47.74 -7.55
N GLY A 80 -3.18 47.29 -7.30
CA GLY A 80 -4.36 48.16 -7.09
C GLY A 80 -4.99 48.74 -8.36
N SER A 81 -4.34 48.60 -9.53
CA SER A 81 -4.91 48.98 -10.82
C SER A 81 -5.79 47.86 -11.37
N ARG A 82 -7.09 48.14 -11.55
CA ARG A 82 -8.07 47.18 -12.07
C ARG A 82 -8.38 47.48 -13.54
N ARG A 83 -8.36 46.46 -14.38
CA ARG A 83 -8.88 46.48 -15.74
C ARG A 83 -9.89 45.37 -15.93
N SER A 84 -10.92 45.61 -16.75
CA SER A 84 -11.90 44.57 -17.09
C SER A 84 -12.37 44.62 -18.54
N ILE A 85 -12.58 43.45 -19.12
CA ILE A 85 -13.23 43.26 -20.42
C ILE A 85 -14.48 42.45 -20.21
N ILE A 86 -15.59 42.88 -20.79
CA ILE A 86 -16.85 42.14 -20.87
C ILE A 86 -17.13 41.84 -22.35
N ILE A 87 -17.37 40.58 -22.67
CA ILE A 87 -17.70 40.09 -24.01
C ILE A 87 -19.06 39.39 -23.98
N THR A 88 -19.96 39.85 -24.84
CA THR A 88 -21.31 39.29 -24.98
C THR A 88 -21.69 39.09 -26.44
N PRO A 89 -22.54 38.10 -26.77
CA PRO A 89 -23.10 37.93 -28.10
C PRO A 89 -23.88 39.19 -28.54
N GLN A 90 -23.68 39.60 -29.79
CA GLN A 90 -24.44 40.69 -30.43
C GLN A 90 -24.78 40.32 -31.87
N ALA A 91 -26.00 39.83 -32.10
CA ALA A 91 -26.43 39.33 -33.40
C ALA A 91 -25.41 38.33 -34.00
N ASN A 92 -24.74 38.69 -35.10
CA ASN A 92 -23.72 37.86 -35.77
C ASN A 92 -22.27 38.25 -35.39
N SER A 93 -22.09 39.04 -34.33
CA SER A 93 -20.79 39.49 -33.83
C SER A 93 -20.72 39.41 -32.30
N LEU A 94 -19.61 39.89 -31.73
CA LEU A 94 -19.40 39.97 -30.28
C LEU A 94 -19.28 41.44 -29.87
N LYS A 95 -20.10 41.87 -28.91
CA LYS A 95 -19.95 43.17 -28.26
C LYS A 95 -18.84 43.06 -27.22
N ARG A 96 -17.92 44.03 -27.23
CA ARG A 96 -16.78 44.09 -26.31
C ARG A 96 -16.77 45.43 -25.58
N GLU A 97 -16.72 45.38 -24.26
CA GLU A 97 -16.69 46.56 -23.39
C GLU A 97 -15.42 46.51 -22.54
N TYR A 98 -14.63 47.58 -22.58
CA TYR A 98 -13.36 47.68 -21.86
C TYR A 98 -13.43 48.77 -20.79
N TYR A 99 -12.92 48.47 -19.60
CA TYR A 99 -12.91 49.38 -18.48
C TYR A 99 -11.53 49.46 -17.82
N GLU A 100 -11.15 50.67 -17.45
CA GLU A 100 -10.03 50.96 -16.55
C GLU A 100 -10.60 51.52 -15.23
N GLY A 101 -10.46 50.77 -14.15
CA GLY A 101 -11.14 51.03 -12.89
C GLY A 101 -12.66 50.95 -13.05
N ARG A 102 -13.34 52.10 -12.98
CA ARG A 102 -14.80 52.24 -13.19
C ARG A 102 -15.15 52.96 -14.49
N THR A 103 -14.14 53.36 -15.27
CA THR A 103 -14.31 54.19 -16.46
C THR A 103 -14.38 53.31 -17.69
N SER A 104 -15.44 53.46 -18.49
CA SER A 104 -15.54 52.82 -19.80
C SER A 104 -14.59 53.50 -20.78
N VAL A 105 -13.78 52.70 -21.47
CA VAL A 105 -12.80 53.16 -22.48
C VAL A 105 -13.13 52.46 -23.81
N PRO A 106 -12.89 53.08 -24.97
CA PRO A 106 -13.03 52.39 -26.26
C PRO A 106 -12.23 51.08 -26.28
N PHE A 107 -12.85 50.01 -26.79
CA PHE A 107 -12.19 48.70 -26.88
C PHE A 107 -11.00 48.73 -27.85
N GLU A 108 -11.08 49.52 -28.92
CA GLU A 108 -9.99 49.67 -29.88
C GLU A 108 -9.18 50.95 -29.61
N PRO A 109 -7.83 50.90 -29.64
CA PRO A 109 -6.99 49.70 -29.78
C PRO A 109 -6.61 49.06 -28.41
N GLU A 110 -6.77 49.80 -27.31
CA GLU A 110 -6.17 49.44 -26.01
C GLU A 110 -6.81 48.20 -25.38
N GLY A 111 -8.13 48.07 -25.44
CA GLY A 111 -8.84 46.89 -24.96
C GLY A 111 -8.47 45.64 -25.76
N ARG A 112 -8.34 45.73 -27.08
CA ARG A 112 -7.87 44.62 -27.94
C ARG A 112 -6.47 44.19 -27.57
N LYS A 113 -5.55 45.15 -27.42
CA LYS A 113 -4.17 44.88 -27.03
C LYS A 113 -4.13 44.19 -25.67
N TRP A 114 -4.84 44.73 -24.68
CA TRP A 114 -4.90 44.16 -23.34
C TRP A 114 -5.49 42.74 -23.33
N LEU A 115 -6.55 42.48 -24.09
CA LEU A 115 -7.10 41.13 -24.27
C LEU A 115 -6.05 40.16 -24.81
N SER A 116 -5.34 40.56 -25.86
CA SER A 116 -4.33 39.73 -26.51
C SER A 116 -3.13 39.39 -25.62
N GLU A 117 -2.86 40.23 -24.62
CA GLU A 117 -1.80 40.04 -23.64
C GLU A 117 -2.24 39.10 -22.50
N ILE A 118 -3.45 39.27 -21.96
CA ILE A 118 -3.90 38.52 -20.78
C ILE A 118 -4.54 37.17 -21.10
N LEU A 119 -5.13 37.01 -22.29
CA LEU A 119 -5.89 35.80 -22.60
C LEU A 119 -5.02 34.54 -22.63
N PRO A 120 -3.81 34.53 -23.22
CA PRO A 120 -2.92 33.37 -23.15
C PRO A 120 -2.53 32.96 -21.73
N GLU A 121 -2.24 33.94 -20.86
CA GLU A 121 -1.93 33.72 -19.44
C GLU A 121 -3.13 33.09 -18.71
N LEU A 122 -4.33 33.63 -18.94
CA LEU A 122 -5.56 33.13 -18.34
C LEU A 122 -5.87 31.68 -18.76
N LEU A 123 -5.72 31.37 -20.06
CA LEU A 123 -6.03 30.05 -20.60
C LEU A 123 -5.05 28.95 -20.14
N ARG A 124 -3.84 29.33 -19.72
CA ARG A 124 -2.83 28.40 -19.18
C ARG A 124 -2.89 28.22 -17.67
N SER A 125 -3.45 29.20 -16.95
CA SER A 125 -3.62 29.17 -15.50
C SER A 125 -5.01 28.69 -15.06
N THR A 126 -5.96 28.54 -16.00
CA THR A 126 -7.33 28.11 -15.72
C THR A 126 -7.82 27.04 -16.69
N THR A 127 -8.95 26.40 -16.39
CA THR A 127 -9.58 25.39 -17.27
C THR A 127 -10.49 26.01 -18.34
N ILE A 128 -10.51 27.34 -18.46
CA ILE A 128 -11.39 28.03 -19.42
C ILE A 128 -11.00 27.67 -20.85
N GLY A 129 -11.99 27.30 -21.65
CA GLY A 129 -11.80 26.96 -23.06
C GLY A 129 -10.97 25.69 -23.30
N ALA A 130 -10.61 24.94 -22.25
CA ALA A 130 -9.72 23.79 -22.33
C ALA A 130 -10.15 22.78 -23.39
N GLU A 131 -11.42 22.36 -23.39
CA GLU A 131 -11.95 21.40 -24.36
C GLU A 131 -11.81 21.88 -25.81
N SER A 132 -12.10 23.16 -26.06
CA SER A 132 -11.98 23.75 -27.40
C SER A 132 -10.52 23.85 -27.84
N ARG A 133 -9.61 24.21 -26.93
CA ARG A 133 -8.17 24.30 -27.18
C ARG A 133 -7.58 22.91 -27.42
N VAL A 134 -7.90 21.92 -26.58
CA VAL A 134 -7.50 20.51 -26.76
C VAL A 134 -7.97 19.99 -28.12
N SER A 135 -9.23 20.21 -28.46
CA SER A 135 -9.77 19.81 -29.76
C SER A 135 -9.04 20.48 -30.93
N ARG A 136 -8.68 21.76 -30.80
CA ARG A 136 -7.92 22.50 -31.81
C ARG A 136 -6.49 21.96 -31.96
N PHE A 137 -5.75 21.82 -30.87
CA PHE A 137 -4.39 21.29 -30.89
C PHE A 137 -4.36 19.84 -31.41
N TYR A 138 -5.35 19.02 -31.04
CA TYR A 138 -5.47 17.67 -31.56
C TYR A 138 -5.70 17.65 -33.08
N ARG A 139 -6.54 18.54 -33.63
CA ARG A 139 -6.70 18.65 -35.08
C ARG A 139 -5.43 19.12 -35.81
N GLN A 140 -4.60 19.93 -35.16
CA GLN A 140 -3.39 20.49 -35.75
C GLN A 140 -2.22 19.50 -35.80
N GLY A 141 -2.08 18.62 -34.79
CA GLY A 141 -0.95 17.69 -34.73
C GLY A 141 -1.15 16.47 -33.83
N GLY A 142 -2.40 16.09 -33.60
CA GLY A 142 -2.77 14.91 -32.81
C GLY A 142 -2.40 15.03 -31.33
N SER A 143 -2.26 13.88 -30.67
CA SER A 143 -1.92 13.77 -29.24
C SER A 143 -0.63 14.53 -28.90
N LYS A 144 0.36 14.55 -29.81
CA LYS A 144 1.64 15.24 -29.63
C LYS A 144 1.45 16.74 -29.35
N SER A 145 0.67 17.44 -30.18
CA SER A 145 0.45 18.88 -30.02
C SER A 145 -0.30 19.23 -28.74
N VAL A 146 -1.20 18.36 -28.27
CA VAL A 146 -1.87 18.56 -26.99
C VAL A 146 -0.91 18.37 -25.82
N LEU A 147 -0.05 17.34 -25.86
CA LEU A 147 0.95 17.09 -24.83
C LEU A 147 2.01 18.20 -24.75
N GLU A 148 2.38 18.80 -25.88
CA GLU A 148 3.25 19.98 -25.91
C GLU A 148 2.61 21.20 -25.24
N GLU A 149 1.30 21.40 -25.38
CA GLU A 149 0.61 22.44 -24.63
C GLU A 149 0.51 22.09 -23.15
N ILE A 150 0.24 20.83 -22.78
CA ILE A 150 0.20 20.38 -21.37
C ILE A 150 1.52 20.71 -20.67
N GLY A 151 2.67 20.49 -21.32
CA GLY A 151 3.98 20.83 -20.76
C GLY A 151 4.24 22.33 -20.57
N ARG A 152 3.39 23.22 -21.12
CA ARG A 152 3.46 24.68 -20.96
C ARG A 152 2.46 25.25 -19.96
N LEU A 153 1.55 24.42 -19.44
CA LEU A 153 0.57 24.86 -18.44
C LEU A 153 1.24 24.98 -17.07
N GLU A 154 0.78 25.94 -16.27
CA GLU A 154 1.42 26.26 -14.98
C GLU A 154 0.92 25.37 -13.84
N SER A 155 -0.38 25.07 -13.81
CA SER A 155 -1.01 24.36 -12.71
C SER A 155 -1.26 22.90 -13.05
N ASP A 156 -0.90 22.00 -12.14
CA ASP A 156 -1.16 20.56 -12.26
C ASP A 156 -2.63 20.20 -12.39
N HIS A 157 -3.51 20.96 -11.73
CA HIS A 157 -4.95 20.85 -11.92
C HIS A 157 -5.34 21.08 -13.40
N VAL A 158 -4.80 22.14 -14.02
CA VAL A 158 -5.08 22.48 -15.42
C VAL A 158 -4.45 21.46 -16.35
N LYS A 159 -3.21 21.01 -16.09
CA LYS A 159 -2.56 19.92 -16.83
C LYS A 159 -3.40 18.65 -16.84
N ALA A 160 -3.85 18.20 -15.66
CA ALA A 160 -4.70 17.02 -15.52
C ALA A 160 -6.06 17.21 -16.20
N HIS A 161 -6.64 18.41 -16.15
CA HIS A 161 -7.89 18.72 -16.85
C HIS A 161 -7.71 18.62 -18.38
N TYR A 162 -6.62 19.16 -18.95
CA TYR A 162 -6.31 19.03 -20.38
C TYR A 162 -6.03 17.58 -20.77
N ALA A 163 -5.33 16.82 -19.92
CA ALA A 163 -5.09 15.40 -20.13
C ALA A 163 -6.40 14.58 -20.15
N ASN A 164 -7.33 14.87 -19.25
CA ASN A 164 -8.65 14.25 -19.25
C ASN A 164 -9.49 14.64 -20.48
N ALA A 165 -9.47 15.92 -20.87
CA ALA A 165 -10.13 16.37 -22.10
C ALA A 165 -9.54 15.70 -23.35
N LEU A 166 -8.22 15.46 -23.39
CA LEU A 166 -7.58 14.69 -24.45
C LEU A 166 -8.11 13.25 -24.45
N MET A 167 -8.14 12.60 -23.29
CA MET A 167 -8.63 11.23 -23.16
C MET A 167 -10.13 11.10 -23.46
N ALA A 168 -10.92 12.18 -23.41
CA ALA A 168 -12.32 12.17 -23.83
C ALA A 168 -12.50 12.06 -25.36
N LEU A 169 -11.44 12.32 -26.15
CA LEU A 169 -11.47 12.17 -27.60
C LEU A 169 -11.41 10.69 -28.03
N ASN A 170 -11.72 10.44 -29.31
CA ASN A 170 -11.54 9.13 -29.93
C ASN A 170 -10.07 8.96 -30.36
N LEU A 171 -9.26 8.43 -29.46
CA LEU A 171 -7.82 8.25 -29.66
C LEU A 171 -7.49 6.80 -30.06
N PRO A 172 -6.46 6.59 -30.91
CA PRO A 172 -5.98 5.24 -31.17
C PRO A 172 -5.27 4.68 -29.93
N GLU A 173 -5.54 3.43 -29.55
CA GLU A 173 -5.05 2.82 -28.30
C GLU A 173 -3.52 2.81 -28.17
N LYS A 174 -2.80 2.77 -29.30
CA LYS A 174 -1.34 2.85 -29.35
C LYS A 174 -0.76 4.14 -28.76
N ASP A 175 -1.57 5.19 -28.63
CA ASP A 175 -1.14 6.49 -28.09
C ASP A 175 -1.19 6.54 -26.56
N TYR A 176 -1.94 5.64 -25.90
CA TYR A 176 -2.21 5.72 -24.47
C TYR A 176 -0.95 5.66 -23.61
N SER A 177 0.00 4.76 -23.91
CA SER A 177 1.26 4.63 -23.16
C SER A 177 2.08 5.93 -23.17
N ASN A 178 2.17 6.59 -24.34
CA ASN A 178 2.87 7.86 -24.48
C ASN A 178 2.13 9.01 -23.76
N ILE A 179 0.79 9.04 -23.82
CA ILE A 179 -0.01 10.02 -23.09
C ILE A 179 0.21 9.89 -21.59
N ILE A 180 0.08 8.68 -21.03
CA ILE A 180 0.33 8.40 -19.61
C ILE A 180 1.73 8.87 -19.21
N SER A 181 2.75 8.47 -19.98
CA SER A 181 4.15 8.81 -19.68
C SER A 181 4.39 10.31 -19.65
N LYS A 182 3.86 11.04 -20.65
CA LYS A 182 4.05 12.50 -20.76
C LYS A 182 3.26 13.26 -19.72
N VAL A 183 2.06 12.81 -19.36
CA VAL A 183 1.28 13.40 -18.27
C VAL A 183 1.97 13.17 -16.92
N ALA A 184 2.49 11.97 -16.67
CA ALA A 184 3.26 11.65 -15.47
C ALA A 184 4.62 12.37 -15.39
N GLU A 185 5.15 12.88 -16.50
CA GLU A 185 6.32 13.79 -16.52
C GLU A 185 5.94 15.24 -16.24
N SER A 186 4.70 15.63 -16.51
CA SER A 186 4.26 17.02 -16.49
C SER A 186 3.49 17.38 -15.22
N VAL A 187 2.76 16.44 -14.63
CA VAL A 187 1.93 16.64 -13.44
C VAL A 187 2.72 16.19 -12.21
N GLU A 188 3.10 17.14 -11.35
CA GLU A 188 3.90 16.87 -10.14
C GLU A 188 3.01 16.40 -8.96
N SER A 189 1.79 16.91 -8.88
CA SER A 189 0.83 16.54 -7.85
C SER A 189 0.34 15.11 -8.01
N ASP A 190 0.75 14.24 -7.08
CA ASP A 190 0.26 12.87 -6.96
C ASP A 190 -1.27 12.77 -7.00
N HIS A 191 -1.96 13.70 -6.32
CA HIS A 191 -3.41 13.74 -6.30
C HIS A 191 -4.00 13.86 -7.71
N TYR A 192 -3.56 14.87 -8.49
CA TYR A 192 -4.10 15.09 -9.83
C TYR A 192 -3.66 14.02 -10.83
N LEU A 193 -2.46 13.46 -10.66
CA LEU A 193 -2.01 12.32 -11.44
C LEU A 193 -2.85 11.07 -11.13
N THR A 194 -3.17 10.81 -9.85
CA THR A 194 -4.07 9.73 -9.44
C THR A 194 -5.46 9.88 -10.04
N GLU A 195 -6.05 11.08 -10.00
CA GLU A 195 -7.37 11.32 -10.60
C GLU A 195 -7.37 11.08 -12.11
N PHE A 196 -6.33 11.53 -12.81
CA PHE A 196 -6.15 11.26 -14.23
C PHE A 196 -6.02 9.75 -14.53
N LEU A 197 -5.18 9.03 -13.78
CA LEU A 197 -4.95 7.60 -13.99
C LEU A 197 -6.21 6.77 -13.69
N LYS A 198 -6.87 7.03 -12.55
CA LYS A 198 -8.10 6.32 -12.15
C LYS A 198 -9.26 6.64 -13.09
N GLY A 199 -9.44 7.91 -13.48
CA GLY A 199 -10.54 8.34 -14.35
C GLY A 199 -10.52 7.73 -15.75
N ASN A 200 -9.35 7.27 -16.21
CA ASN A 200 -9.16 6.72 -17.55
C ASN A 200 -8.69 5.25 -17.55
N MET A 201 -8.75 4.58 -16.39
CA MET A 201 -8.20 3.23 -16.19
C MET A 201 -8.79 2.21 -17.17
N ASN A 202 -10.09 2.29 -17.45
CA ASN A 202 -10.78 1.39 -18.38
C ASN A 202 -10.18 1.43 -19.80
N LYS A 203 -9.68 2.58 -20.25
CA LYS A 203 -8.98 2.73 -21.55
C LYS A 203 -7.55 2.21 -21.46
N PHE A 204 -6.86 2.50 -20.36
CA PHE A 204 -5.46 2.12 -20.19
C PHE A 204 -5.25 0.61 -20.05
N LEU A 205 -6.26 -0.12 -19.56
CA LEU A 205 -6.20 -1.58 -19.44
C LEU A 205 -6.56 -2.34 -20.73
N LEU A 206 -6.87 -1.65 -21.84
CA LEU A 206 -7.18 -2.29 -23.12
C LEU A 206 -5.95 -2.93 -23.79
N ASN A 207 -4.76 -2.39 -23.52
CA ASN A 207 -3.51 -2.95 -24.02
C ASN A 207 -2.40 -2.98 -22.96
N LYS A 208 -1.40 -3.81 -23.21
CA LYS A 208 -0.31 -4.09 -22.28
C LYS A 208 0.58 -2.87 -22.07
N GLU A 209 0.92 -2.15 -23.14
CA GLU A 209 1.86 -1.03 -23.10
C GLU A 209 1.30 0.13 -22.25
N ALA A 210 0.00 0.41 -22.35
CA ALA A 210 -0.66 1.42 -21.53
C ALA A 210 -0.79 0.96 -20.08
N THR A 211 -1.10 -0.32 -19.84
CA THR A 211 -1.13 -0.90 -18.49
C THR A 211 0.23 -0.77 -17.78
N ASP A 212 1.31 -1.13 -18.47
CA ASP A 212 2.66 -1.01 -17.93
C ASP A 212 3.04 0.46 -17.69
N ALA A 213 2.59 1.39 -18.55
CA ALA A 213 2.79 2.82 -18.35
C ALA A 213 2.05 3.37 -17.12
N VAL A 214 0.84 2.86 -16.78
CA VAL A 214 0.14 3.21 -15.53
C VAL A 214 1.01 2.83 -14.33
N PHE A 215 1.52 1.59 -14.27
CA PHE A 215 2.34 1.15 -13.16
C PHE A 215 3.68 1.88 -13.10
N ALA A 216 4.30 2.17 -14.25
CA ALA A 216 5.52 2.99 -14.29
C ALA A 216 5.26 4.43 -13.79
N ALA A 217 4.10 5.02 -14.07
CA ALA A 217 3.74 6.33 -13.55
C ALA A 217 3.66 6.35 -12.01
N THR A 218 3.23 5.24 -11.38
CA THR A 218 3.20 5.17 -9.90
C THR A 218 4.59 5.23 -9.27
N GLN A 219 5.64 4.82 -9.98
CA GLN A 219 7.01 4.93 -9.47
C GLN A 219 7.50 6.38 -9.35
N LYS A 220 6.86 7.32 -10.06
CA LYS A 220 7.20 8.75 -10.02
C LYS A 220 6.45 9.54 -8.95
N MET A 221 5.42 8.95 -8.34
CA MET A 221 4.64 9.60 -7.29
C MET A 221 5.42 9.57 -5.97
N ASP A 222 5.30 10.55 -5.10
CA ASP A 222 5.99 10.53 -3.80
C ASP A 222 5.14 9.85 -2.71
N SER A 223 3.83 10.00 -2.77
CA SER A 223 2.90 9.50 -1.77
C SER A 223 2.56 8.02 -1.96
N ASP A 224 2.94 7.21 -0.99
CA ASP A 224 2.55 5.79 -0.90
C ASP A 224 1.04 5.57 -0.96
N HIS A 225 0.25 6.52 -0.44
CA HIS A 225 -1.21 6.47 -0.50
C HIS A 225 -1.70 6.51 -1.95
N TYR A 226 -1.26 7.51 -2.72
CA TYR A 226 -1.68 7.71 -4.10
C TYR A 226 -1.15 6.61 -5.03
N ARG A 227 0.09 6.14 -4.81
CA ARG A 227 0.63 4.93 -5.45
C ARG A 227 -0.30 3.74 -5.25
N THR A 228 -0.70 3.49 -3.99
CA THR A 228 -1.55 2.35 -3.62
C THR A 228 -2.93 2.45 -4.25
N GLU A 229 -3.54 3.64 -4.27
CA GLU A 229 -4.86 3.86 -4.85
C GLU A 229 -4.90 3.57 -6.36
N VAL A 230 -3.87 3.98 -7.10
CA VAL A 230 -3.77 3.67 -8.54
C VAL A 230 -3.56 2.17 -8.76
N ILE A 231 -2.63 1.55 -8.02
CA ILE A 231 -2.33 0.12 -8.16
C ILE A 231 -3.58 -0.73 -7.86
N LYS A 232 -4.31 -0.42 -6.77
CA LYS A 232 -5.53 -1.13 -6.41
C LYS A 232 -6.60 -1.02 -7.48
N GLU A 233 -6.82 0.17 -8.02
CA GLU A 233 -7.85 0.37 -9.03
C GLU A 233 -7.53 -0.38 -10.33
N ALA A 234 -6.24 -0.41 -10.73
CA ALA A 234 -5.78 -1.21 -11.86
C ALA A 234 -6.01 -2.73 -11.61
N LEU A 235 -5.59 -3.24 -10.45
CA LEU A 235 -5.72 -4.65 -10.08
C LEU A 235 -7.17 -5.11 -9.90
N ARG A 236 -8.10 -4.20 -9.57
CA ARG A 236 -9.54 -4.47 -9.48
C ARG A 236 -10.19 -4.58 -10.87
N SER A 237 -9.63 -3.86 -11.84
CA SER A 237 -10.21 -3.71 -13.18
C SER A 237 -9.75 -4.78 -14.17
N GLY A 238 -8.69 -5.54 -13.85
CA GLY A 238 -8.24 -6.67 -14.66
C GLY A 238 -7.06 -7.43 -14.05
N PRO A 239 -6.72 -8.63 -14.58
CA PRO A 239 -5.56 -9.38 -14.12
C PRO A 239 -4.26 -8.67 -14.50
N ALA A 240 -3.30 -8.65 -13.57
CA ALA A 240 -1.96 -8.13 -13.86
C ALA A 240 -1.14 -9.14 -14.69
N SER A 241 -0.41 -8.66 -15.70
CA SER A 241 0.56 -9.47 -16.40
C SER A 241 1.78 -9.76 -15.51
N PRO A 242 2.57 -10.82 -15.76
CA PRO A 242 3.80 -11.07 -14.99
C PRO A 242 4.78 -9.88 -14.97
N GLU A 243 4.91 -9.15 -16.08
CA GLU A 243 5.74 -7.94 -16.15
C GLU A 243 5.16 -6.82 -15.28
N SER A 244 3.84 -6.61 -15.34
CA SER A 244 3.16 -5.62 -14.52
C SER A 244 3.31 -5.93 -13.02
N ILE A 245 3.27 -7.21 -12.63
CA ILE A 245 3.51 -7.62 -11.24
C ILE A 245 4.93 -7.22 -10.80
N LYS A 246 5.94 -7.46 -11.65
CA LYS A 246 7.32 -7.06 -11.36
C LYS A 246 7.46 -5.54 -11.19
N ILE A 247 6.84 -4.75 -12.06
CA ILE A 247 6.82 -3.28 -11.97
C ILE A 247 6.16 -2.82 -10.65
N ILE A 248 5.02 -3.42 -10.29
CA ILE A 248 4.33 -3.13 -9.03
C ILE A 248 5.19 -3.49 -7.83
N MET A 249 5.86 -4.64 -7.86
CA MET A 249 6.72 -5.09 -6.76
C MET A 249 7.96 -4.20 -6.59
N GLN A 250 8.56 -3.75 -7.68
CA GLN A 250 9.63 -2.75 -7.65
C GLN A 250 9.13 -1.43 -7.03
N ALA A 251 7.97 -0.94 -7.48
CA ALA A 251 7.35 0.25 -6.89
C ALA A 251 7.05 0.06 -5.39
N THR A 252 6.59 -1.13 -5.00
CA THR A 252 6.29 -1.48 -3.60
C THR A 252 7.54 -1.46 -2.72
N SER A 253 8.66 -1.94 -3.25
CA SER A 253 9.91 -2.01 -2.51
C SER A 253 10.51 -0.64 -2.16
N THR A 254 10.13 0.42 -2.90
CA THR A 254 10.58 1.80 -2.64
C THR A 254 9.62 2.61 -1.78
N MET A 255 8.47 2.04 -1.41
CA MET A 255 7.52 2.70 -0.50
C MET A 255 8.10 2.76 0.91
N GLU A 256 7.66 3.74 1.70
CA GLU A 256 8.12 3.89 3.09
C GLU A 256 7.17 3.20 4.06
N SER A 257 5.86 3.31 3.83
CA SER A 257 4.81 2.82 4.71
C SER A 257 4.58 1.31 4.56
N ASP A 258 4.84 0.59 5.66
CA ASP A 258 4.53 -0.83 5.80
C ASP A 258 3.04 -1.16 5.58
N HIS A 259 2.15 -0.24 5.96
CA HIS A 259 0.72 -0.38 5.73
C HIS A 259 0.40 -0.46 4.23
N TYR A 260 0.93 0.50 3.45
CA TYR A 260 0.67 0.56 2.02
C TYR A 260 1.39 -0.54 1.25
N LYS A 261 2.63 -0.92 1.65
CA LYS A 261 3.28 -2.14 1.14
C LYS A 261 2.41 -3.38 1.34
N THR A 262 1.88 -3.55 2.54
CA THR A 262 0.98 -4.65 2.90
C THR A 262 -0.26 -4.65 2.04
N GLU A 263 -0.87 -3.48 1.82
CA GLU A 263 -2.06 -3.35 0.99
C GLU A 263 -1.80 -3.72 -0.47
N VAL A 264 -0.70 -3.25 -1.06
CA VAL A 264 -0.32 -3.58 -2.43
C VAL A 264 -0.06 -5.08 -2.60
N ILE A 265 0.83 -5.67 -1.78
CA ILE A 265 1.15 -7.11 -1.88
C ILE A 265 -0.09 -7.96 -1.59
N SER A 266 -0.93 -7.52 -0.65
CA SER A 266 -2.21 -8.19 -0.36
C SER A 266 -3.17 -8.18 -1.55
N ASN A 267 -3.21 -7.13 -2.35
CA ASN A 267 -4.05 -7.07 -3.54
C ASN A 267 -3.45 -7.87 -4.70
N LEU A 268 -2.13 -7.89 -4.85
CA LEU A 268 -1.44 -8.80 -5.75
C LEU A 268 -1.74 -10.27 -5.42
N LEU A 269 -1.64 -10.65 -4.15
CA LEU A 269 -2.03 -11.96 -3.63
C LEU A 269 -3.54 -12.24 -3.77
N ARG A 270 -4.39 -11.35 -4.28
CA ARG A 270 -5.78 -11.71 -4.63
C ARG A 270 -5.92 -12.17 -6.08
N GLN A 271 -4.91 -11.91 -6.92
CA GLN A 271 -4.93 -12.34 -8.32
C GLN A 271 -4.90 -13.86 -8.42
N ASN A 272 -5.59 -14.39 -9.45
CA ASN A 272 -5.73 -15.83 -9.69
C ASN A 272 -4.68 -16.38 -10.65
N ASN A 273 -4.00 -15.51 -11.41
CA ASN A 273 -3.01 -15.86 -12.43
C ASN A 273 -1.56 -15.81 -11.91
N LEU A 274 -1.35 -16.07 -10.61
CA LEU A 274 -0.02 -16.03 -10.00
C LEU A 274 0.72 -17.35 -10.24
N THR A 275 1.99 -17.24 -10.62
CA THR A 275 2.90 -18.40 -10.68
C THR A 275 3.59 -18.61 -9.34
N GLU A 276 4.14 -19.81 -9.11
CA GLU A 276 4.96 -20.09 -7.92
C GLU A 276 6.15 -19.13 -7.77
N ALA A 277 6.81 -18.78 -8.88
CA ALA A 277 7.91 -17.83 -8.90
C ALA A 277 7.45 -16.45 -8.41
N THR A 278 6.29 -15.99 -8.88
CA THR A 278 5.72 -14.70 -8.48
C THR A 278 5.31 -14.68 -7.01
N ILE A 279 4.69 -15.75 -6.51
CA ILE A 279 4.35 -15.87 -5.08
C ILE A 279 5.62 -15.86 -4.22
N SER A 280 6.65 -16.58 -4.65
CA SER A 280 7.93 -16.64 -3.94
C SER A 280 8.64 -15.28 -3.91
N GLU A 281 8.56 -14.51 -5.00
CA GLU A 281 9.05 -13.14 -5.05
C GLU A 281 8.26 -12.24 -4.07
N MET A 282 6.92 -12.35 -4.05
CA MET A 282 6.08 -11.57 -3.13
C MET A 282 6.41 -11.87 -1.67
N ILE A 283 6.62 -13.14 -1.32
CA ILE A 283 7.09 -13.55 0.02
C ILE A 283 8.46 -12.94 0.31
N ASN A 284 9.39 -12.91 -0.65
CA ASN A 284 10.68 -12.29 -0.43
C ASN A 284 10.58 -10.77 -0.20
N THR A 285 9.67 -10.08 -0.90
CA THR A 285 9.44 -8.64 -0.74
C THR A 285 8.89 -8.29 0.65
N THR A 286 8.29 -9.21 1.40
CA THR A 286 7.83 -8.92 2.77
C THR A 286 8.96 -8.56 3.73
N ARG A 287 10.21 -8.90 3.39
CA ARG A 287 11.40 -8.46 4.15
C ARG A 287 11.62 -6.94 4.13
N SER A 288 11.03 -6.24 3.15
CA SER A 288 11.03 -4.76 3.10
C SER A 288 9.99 -4.11 4.02
N ILE A 289 9.13 -4.92 4.67
CA ILE A 289 8.14 -4.47 5.66
C ILE A 289 8.76 -4.59 7.04
N ASN A 290 8.93 -3.49 7.77
CA ASN A 290 9.61 -3.49 9.06
C ASN A 290 8.70 -3.95 10.21
N SER A 291 7.42 -3.60 10.16
CA SER A 291 6.45 -4.01 11.16
C SER A 291 6.12 -5.50 11.05
N ASP A 292 6.42 -6.24 12.12
CA ASP A 292 6.09 -7.66 12.26
C ASP A 292 4.62 -7.96 12.00
N HIS A 293 3.71 -7.08 12.46
CA HIS A 293 2.28 -7.21 12.24
C HIS A 293 1.94 -7.17 10.75
N TYR A 294 2.43 -6.16 10.05
CA TYR A 294 2.16 -6.00 8.62
C TYR A 294 2.81 -7.12 7.80
N ARG A 295 4.01 -7.55 8.20
CA ARG A 295 4.70 -8.70 7.58
C ARG A 295 3.91 -9.99 7.78
N SER A 296 3.39 -10.26 8.98
CA SER A 296 2.60 -11.47 9.27
C SER A 296 1.31 -11.50 8.46
N VAL A 297 0.64 -10.35 8.28
CA VAL A 297 -0.56 -10.24 7.43
C VAL A 297 -0.29 -10.71 6.01
N VAL A 298 0.81 -10.28 5.39
CA VAL A 298 1.15 -10.69 4.01
C VAL A 298 1.53 -12.18 3.95
N LEU A 299 2.37 -12.65 4.88
CA LEU A 299 2.79 -14.05 4.91
C LEU A 299 1.59 -15.00 5.11
N ASN A 300 0.68 -14.65 6.02
CA ASN A 300 -0.54 -15.43 6.25
C ASN A 300 -1.47 -15.45 5.05
N LYS A 301 -1.53 -14.34 4.31
CA LYS A 301 -2.29 -14.29 3.06
C LYS A 301 -1.66 -15.11 1.95
N ALA A 302 -0.33 -15.13 1.85
CA ALA A 302 0.39 -15.98 0.92
C ALA A 302 0.16 -17.47 1.24
N LEU A 303 0.23 -17.86 2.52
CA LEU A 303 -0.01 -19.23 3.00
C LEU A 303 -1.42 -19.76 2.69
N ASN A 304 -2.41 -18.88 2.52
CA ASN A 304 -3.78 -19.25 2.16
C ASN A 304 -3.97 -19.49 0.64
N LYS A 305 -2.91 -19.35 -0.18
CA LYS A 305 -2.97 -19.71 -1.60
C LYS A 305 -2.93 -21.22 -1.79
N GLN A 306 -3.75 -21.70 -2.72
CA GLN A 306 -3.70 -23.10 -3.14
C GLN A 306 -2.45 -23.36 -3.97
N GLY A 307 -1.88 -24.56 -3.84
CA GLY A 307 -0.76 -25.00 -4.67
C GLY A 307 0.61 -24.42 -4.30
N LEU A 308 0.81 -23.99 -3.05
CA LEU A 308 2.14 -23.60 -2.58
C LEU A 308 3.11 -24.78 -2.62
N SER A 309 4.30 -24.53 -3.13
CA SER A 309 5.37 -25.51 -3.16
C SER A 309 6.14 -25.55 -1.83
N SER A 310 6.99 -26.57 -1.68
CA SER A 310 8.00 -26.62 -0.61
C SER A 310 8.94 -25.42 -0.64
N VAL A 311 9.24 -24.87 -1.82
CA VAL A 311 10.10 -23.69 -1.98
C VAL A 311 9.44 -22.46 -1.34
N SER A 312 8.15 -22.25 -1.60
CA SER A 312 7.41 -21.14 -0.97
C SER A 312 7.36 -21.29 0.55
N TYR A 313 7.21 -22.51 1.09
CA TYR A 313 7.28 -22.73 2.54
C TYR A 313 8.63 -22.38 3.14
N VAL A 314 9.73 -22.77 2.49
CA VAL A 314 11.07 -22.39 2.94
C VAL A 314 11.22 -20.88 2.96
N LYS A 315 10.73 -20.16 1.93
CA LYS A 315 10.78 -18.70 1.89
C LYS A 315 9.95 -18.03 2.98
N VAL A 316 8.78 -18.57 3.32
CA VAL A 316 8.00 -18.09 4.47
C VAL A 316 8.80 -18.29 5.76
N LEU A 317 9.36 -19.49 5.99
CA LEU A 317 10.16 -19.77 7.19
C LEU A 317 11.39 -18.87 7.29
N GLU A 318 12.07 -18.59 6.18
CA GLU A 318 13.18 -17.63 6.17
C GLU A 318 12.69 -16.21 6.55
N SER A 319 11.53 -15.76 6.06
CA SER A 319 11.00 -14.43 6.41
C SER A 319 10.50 -14.36 7.86
N VAL A 320 10.07 -15.48 8.46
CA VAL A 320 9.63 -15.55 9.86
C VAL A 320 10.82 -15.43 10.82
N LYS A 321 12.01 -15.89 10.45
CA LYS A 321 13.23 -15.71 11.26
C LYS A 321 13.53 -14.24 11.52
N ASP A 322 13.19 -13.38 10.56
CA ASP A 322 13.42 -11.93 10.62
C ASP A 322 12.30 -11.18 11.37
N ILE A 323 11.28 -11.88 11.91
CA ILE A 323 10.23 -11.29 12.77
C ILE A 323 10.75 -11.25 14.20
N GLU A 324 10.58 -10.13 14.90
CA GLU A 324 11.05 -10.01 16.29
C GLU A 324 10.01 -10.54 17.27
N SER A 325 8.74 -10.19 17.07
CA SER A 325 7.63 -10.57 17.93
C SER A 325 7.31 -12.07 17.89
N ASP A 326 7.48 -12.73 19.04
CA ASP A 326 7.05 -14.12 19.28
C ASP A 326 5.59 -14.38 18.92
N HIS A 327 4.73 -13.40 19.19
CA HIS A 327 3.31 -13.48 18.86
C HIS A 327 3.11 -13.62 17.35
N TYR A 328 3.71 -12.74 16.55
CA TYR A 328 3.57 -12.76 15.10
C TYR A 328 4.33 -13.92 14.44
N LYS A 329 5.48 -14.36 14.99
CA LYS A 329 6.12 -15.62 14.62
C LYS A 329 5.13 -16.78 14.79
N THR A 330 4.52 -16.89 15.96
CA THR A 330 3.55 -17.95 16.29
C THR A 330 2.35 -17.92 15.36
N GLU A 331 1.80 -16.75 15.05
CA GLU A 331 0.67 -16.61 14.13
C GLU A 331 0.99 -17.19 12.75
N VAL A 332 2.16 -16.86 12.18
CA VAL A 332 2.55 -17.35 10.86
C VAL A 332 2.87 -18.85 10.88
N LEU A 333 3.63 -19.33 11.88
CA LEU A 333 3.99 -20.75 11.98
C LEU A 333 2.77 -21.65 12.17
N THR A 334 1.81 -21.24 13.01
CA THR A 334 0.57 -22.01 13.21
C THR A 334 -0.33 -22.01 11.98
N ASN A 335 -0.36 -20.93 11.20
CA ASN A 335 -1.06 -20.91 9.92
C ASN A 335 -0.39 -21.83 8.89
N LEU A 336 0.95 -21.86 8.85
CA LEU A 336 1.71 -22.75 7.97
C LEU A 336 1.36 -24.22 8.23
N LEU A 337 1.21 -24.59 9.52
CA LEU A 337 0.82 -25.94 9.98
C LEU A 337 -0.59 -26.37 9.56
N ARG A 338 -1.41 -25.52 8.94
CA ARG A 338 -2.68 -25.93 8.30
C ARG A 338 -2.45 -26.78 7.05
N ASN A 339 -1.26 -26.71 6.47
CA ASN A 339 -0.85 -27.54 5.35
C ASN A 339 -0.10 -28.79 5.83
N ASN A 340 -0.16 -29.89 5.08
CA ASN A 340 0.63 -31.08 5.38
C ASN A 340 2.09 -30.86 4.96
N LEU A 341 3.00 -30.94 5.92
CA LEU A 341 4.43 -30.72 5.71
C LEU A 341 5.17 -32.05 5.62
N ASN A 342 6.19 -32.12 4.78
CA ASN A 342 7.15 -33.24 4.79
C ASN A 342 8.12 -33.10 5.98
N SER A 343 8.87 -34.16 6.29
CA SER A 343 9.76 -34.19 7.46
C SER A 343 10.81 -33.06 7.44
N GLU A 344 11.36 -32.71 6.29
CA GLU A 344 12.35 -31.62 6.16
C GLU A 344 11.74 -30.27 6.51
N ALA A 345 10.56 -29.97 5.96
CA ALA A 345 9.82 -28.74 6.27
C ALA A 345 9.41 -28.68 7.76
N GLN A 346 9.05 -29.82 8.36
CA GLN A 346 8.76 -29.91 9.79
C GLN A 346 10.00 -29.58 10.64
N ILE A 347 11.17 -30.16 10.33
CA ILE A 347 12.42 -29.87 11.05
C ILE A 347 12.80 -28.39 10.94
N ASN A 348 12.69 -27.82 9.74
CA ASN A 348 12.97 -26.40 9.52
C ASN A 348 12.00 -25.50 10.29
N LEU A 349 10.70 -25.83 10.29
CA LEU A 349 9.71 -25.11 11.10
C LEU A 349 10.03 -25.18 12.59
N ILE A 350 10.37 -26.36 13.11
CA ILE A 350 10.72 -26.54 14.53
C ILE A 350 11.98 -25.75 14.88
N SER A 351 12.96 -25.70 13.97
CA SER A 351 14.16 -24.88 14.16
C SER A 351 13.85 -23.38 14.21
N VAL A 352 12.87 -22.90 13.44
CA VAL A 352 12.43 -21.50 13.51
C VAL A 352 11.62 -21.25 14.78
N ALA A 353 10.75 -22.18 15.16
CA ALA A 353 9.99 -22.10 16.41
C ALA A 353 10.91 -22.01 17.64
N GLY A 354 12.07 -22.68 17.61
CA GLY A 354 13.09 -22.57 18.66
C GLY A 354 13.76 -21.19 18.79
N THR A 355 13.42 -20.22 17.95
CA THR A 355 13.85 -18.80 18.07
C THR A 355 12.77 -17.91 18.70
N ILE A 356 11.71 -18.53 19.22
CA ILE A 356 10.67 -17.87 20.02
C ILE A 356 11.15 -17.88 21.47
N ASP A 357 11.26 -16.70 22.08
CA ASP A 357 11.80 -16.56 23.44
C ASP A 357 10.75 -16.92 24.50
N SER A 358 9.47 -16.68 24.20
CA SER A 358 8.38 -16.98 25.11
C SER A 358 8.00 -18.47 25.11
N ASP A 359 8.20 -19.11 26.26
CA ASP A 359 7.76 -20.49 26.53
C ASP A 359 6.28 -20.74 26.18
N HIS A 360 5.43 -19.75 26.44
CA HIS A 360 4.01 -19.85 26.09
C HIS A 360 3.82 -20.02 24.57
N TYR A 361 4.43 -19.14 23.79
CA TYR A 361 4.26 -19.08 22.34
C TYR A 361 4.90 -20.27 21.63
N ILE A 362 6.10 -20.69 22.05
CA ILE A 362 6.74 -21.89 21.47
C ILE A 362 5.94 -23.15 21.78
N THR A 363 5.36 -23.27 22.98
CA THR A 363 4.47 -24.37 23.35
C THR A 363 3.18 -24.37 22.52
N VAL A 364 2.63 -23.18 22.18
CA VAL A 364 1.49 -23.08 21.25
C VAL A 364 1.84 -23.67 19.88
N VAL A 365 3.00 -23.30 19.31
CA VAL A 365 3.44 -23.85 18.02
C VAL A 365 3.63 -25.37 18.12
N ALA A 366 4.32 -25.85 19.14
CA ALA A 366 4.62 -27.28 19.29
C ALA A 366 3.37 -28.16 19.48
N ASN A 367 2.39 -27.69 20.25
CA ASN A 367 1.11 -28.36 20.38
C ASN A 367 0.37 -28.42 19.03
N GLU A 368 0.44 -27.35 18.23
CA GLU A 368 -0.18 -27.33 16.90
C GLU A 368 0.53 -28.29 15.93
N VAL A 369 1.85 -28.47 16.04
CA VAL A 369 2.60 -29.50 15.29
C VAL A 369 2.06 -30.90 15.61
N ILE A 370 1.92 -31.26 16.89
CA ILE A 370 1.38 -32.57 17.31
C ILE A 370 -0.05 -32.77 16.80
N LYS A 371 -0.87 -31.73 16.86
CA LYS A 371 -2.29 -31.79 16.52
C LYS A 371 -2.55 -31.93 15.02
N ARG A 372 -1.76 -31.26 14.18
CA ARG A 372 -2.03 -31.16 12.73
C ARG A 372 -1.15 -32.04 11.87
N GLN A 373 0.02 -32.44 12.35
CA GLN A 373 1.02 -33.09 11.50
C GLN A 373 1.24 -34.55 11.88
N THR A 374 1.31 -35.40 10.86
CA THR A 374 1.95 -36.71 10.98
C THR A 374 3.46 -36.52 10.84
N MET A 375 4.24 -37.07 11.77
CA MET A 375 5.69 -36.86 11.80
C MET A 375 6.43 -38.15 12.16
N SER A 376 7.69 -38.27 11.72
CA SER A 376 8.56 -39.40 12.10
C SER A 376 9.00 -39.29 13.56
N ASP A 377 9.62 -40.36 14.07
CA ASP A 377 10.25 -40.35 15.40
C ASP A 377 11.35 -39.29 15.46
N GLU A 378 12.16 -39.13 14.40
CA GLU A 378 13.20 -38.10 14.33
C GLU A 378 12.64 -36.68 14.51
N VAL A 379 11.57 -36.33 13.78
CA VAL A 379 10.93 -35.02 13.90
C VAL A 379 10.36 -34.81 15.30
N PHE A 380 9.76 -35.85 15.87
CA PHE A 380 9.20 -35.78 17.22
C PHE A 380 10.28 -35.60 18.30
N GLN A 381 11.42 -36.28 18.17
CA GLN A 381 12.57 -36.09 19.04
C GLN A 381 13.10 -34.65 18.94
N LYS A 382 13.24 -34.11 17.72
CA LYS A 382 13.63 -32.72 17.52
C LYS A 382 12.68 -31.75 18.21
N LEU A 383 11.37 -31.98 18.11
CA LEU A 383 10.36 -31.17 18.79
C LEU A 383 10.49 -31.22 20.31
N LEU A 384 10.69 -32.42 20.88
CA LEU A 384 10.93 -32.60 22.32
C LEU A 384 12.20 -31.87 22.77
N THR A 385 13.30 -31.98 22.04
CA THR A 385 14.55 -31.27 22.37
C THR A 385 14.37 -29.76 22.32
N THR A 386 13.63 -29.24 21.32
CA THR A 386 13.36 -27.80 21.21
C THR A 386 12.55 -27.29 22.40
N ILE A 387 11.50 -28.00 22.84
CA ILE A 387 10.69 -27.60 24.01
C ILE A 387 11.38 -27.89 25.34
N GLY A 388 12.24 -28.90 25.40
CA GLY A 388 13.01 -29.21 26.61
C GLY A 388 14.02 -28.13 27.00
N GLY A 389 14.21 -27.10 26.17
CA GLY A 389 14.98 -25.90 26.51
C GLY A 389 14.15 -24.76 27.12
N ASN A 390 12.83 -24.94 27.29
CA ASN A 390 11.97 -23.95 27.96
C ASN A 390 12.34 -23.80 29.44
N ASP A 391 12.25 -22.58 29.95
CA ASP A 391 12.50 -22.27 31.37
C ASP A 391 11.29 -22.60 32.27
N SER A 392 10.08 -22.57 31.71
CA SER A 392 8.85 -22.80 32.45
C SER A 392 8.45 -24.28 32.53
N ASP A 393 8.58 -24.85 33.73
CA ASP A 393 8.06 -26.17 34.08
C ASP A 393 6.59 -26.39 33.66
N HIS A 394 5.74 -25.36 33.84
CA HIS A 394 4.33 -25.42 33.50
C HIS A 394 4.13 -25.68 32.00
N TYR A 395 4.80 -24.91 31.14
CA TYR A 395 4.64 -25.04 29.69
C TYR A 395 5.27 -26.32 29.16
N THR A 396 6.42 -26.72 29.70
CA THR A 396 7.05 -28.03 29.41
C THR A 396 6.10 -29.17 29.78
N ALA A 397 5.54 -29.16 30.99
CA ALA A 397 4.60 -30.19 31.43
C ALA A 397 3.32 -30.22 30.59
N SER A 398 2.76 -29.06 30.25
CA SER A 398 1.59 -28.94 29.38
C SER A 398 1.84 -29.56 28.00
N PHE A 399 3.00 -29.25 27.39
CA PHE A 399 3.40 -29.85 26.13
C PHE A 399 3.58 -31.37 26.23
N LEU A 400 4.28 -31.87 27.25
CA LEU A 400 4.52 -33.31 27.43
C LEU A 400 3.21 -34.07 27.65
N GLN A 401 2.24 -33.49 28.37
CA GLN A 401 0.91 -34.07 28.53
C GLN A 401 0.17 -34.19 27.19
N ASN A 402 0.25 -33.18 26.32
CA ASN A 402 -0.30 -33.25 24.95
C ASN A 402 0.46 -34.25 24.06
N ALA A 403 1.78 -34.31 24.18
CA ALA A 403 2.62 -35.26 23.46
C ALA A 403 2.27 -36.73 23.79
N LEU A 404 1.89 -36.98 25.06
CA LEU A 404 1.40 -38.28 25.50
C LEU A 404 0.05 -38.66 24.90
N GLU A 405 -0.74 -37.73 24.35
CA GLU A 405 -2.02 -38.04 23.70
C GLU A 405 -1.85 -38.69 22.33
N ARG A 406 -0.70 -38.45 21.69
CA ARG A 406 -0.41 -38.94 20.34
C ARG A 406 -0.60 -40.47 20.25
N PRO A 407 -1.31 -40.98 19.22
CA PRO A 407 -1.46 -42.41 19.02
C PRO A 407 -0.12 -43.05 18.61
N ASN A 408 0.09 -44.31 18.97
CA ASN A 408 1.23 -45.13 18.53
C ASN A 408 2.61 -44.54 18.88
N LEU A 409 2.80 -44.04 20.09
CA LEU A 409 4.13 -43.66 20.58
C LEU A 409 5.06 -44.87 20.57
N SER A 410 6.21 -44.75 19.89
CA SER A 410 7.26 -45.75 19.94
C SER A 410 7.90 -45.80 21.33
N ARG A 411 8.56 -46.92 21.66
CA ARG A 411 9.32 -47.05 22.90
C ARG A 411 10.34 -45.93 23.07
N GLN A 412 11.02 -45.56 21.99
CA GLN A 412 12.01 -44.48 21.97
C GLN A 412 11.36 -43.12 22.27
N ASN A 413 10.21 -42.81 21.68
CA ASN A 413 9.47 -41.57 21.95
C ASN A 413 8.95 -41.51 23.38
N MET A 414 8.45 -42.63 23.92
CA MET A 414 8.03 -42.71 25.33
C MET A 414 9.21 -42.47 26.28
N GLN A 415 10.38 -43.05 25.98
CA GLN A 415 11.59 -42.83 26.76
C GLN A 415 12.03 -41.36 26.73
N ALA A 416 11.98 -40.71 25.57
CA ALA A 416 12.35 -39.30 25.43
C ALA A 416 11.38 -38.35 26.17
N ILE A 417 10.08 -38.64 26.15
CA ILE A 417 9.09 -37.91 26.97
C ILE A 417 9.44 -38.01 28.45
N LEU A 418 9.75 -39.23 28.94
CA LEU A 418 10.15 -39.44 30.33
C LEU A 418 11.45 -38.68 30.66
N GLN A 419 12.45 -38.73 29.80
CA GLN A 419 13.70 -37.98 30.00
C GLN A 419 13.45 -36.47 30.10
N SER A 420 12.61 -35.91 29.22
CA SER A 420 12.22 -34.49 29.28
C SER A 420 11.43 -34.16 30.55
N ALA A 421 10.53 -35.05 30.98
CA ALA A 421 9.79 -34.88 32.24
C ALA A 421 10.72 -34.84 33.45
N GLY A 422 11.82 -35.61 33.42
CA GLY A 422 12.82 -35.64 34.49
C GLY A 422 13.69 -34.38 34.62
N ASN A 423 13.52 -33.40 33.73
CA ASN A 423 14.15 -32.07 33.81
C ASN A 423 13.20 -31.01 34.38
N ILE A 424 11.95 -31.36 34.70
CA ILE A 424 11.00 -30.47 35.37
C ILE A 424 11.35 -30.40 36.85
N ASP A 425 11.53 -29.20 37.39
CA ASP A 425 11.90 -28.99 38.79
C ASP A 425 10.68 -29.05 39.72
N SER A 426 9.53 -28.60 39.25
CA SER A 426 8.29 -28.61 40.01
C SER A 426 7.74 -30.03 40.22
N ASP A 427 7.76 -30.48 41.47
CA ASP A 427 7.11 -31.71 41.97
C ASP A 427 5.67 -31.90 41.47
N HIS A 428 4.91 -30.80 41.40
CA HIS A 428 3.54 -30.84 40.94
C HIS A 428 3.48 -31.21 39.46
N TYR A 429 4.19 -30.46 38.61
CA TYR A 429 4.13 -30.62 37.15
C TYR A 429 4.77 -31.92 36.67
N ILE A 430 5.90 -32.34 37.26
CA ILE A 430 6.50 -33.64 36.94
C ILE A 430 5.53 -34.79 37.28
N THR A 431 4.80 -34.68 38.40
CA THR A 431 3.81 -35.69 38.81
C THR A 431 2.62 -35.75 37.86
N GLU A 432 2.17 -34.62 37.33
CA GLU A 432 1.10 -34.60 36.32
C GLU A 432 1.51 -35.35 35.05
N VAL A 433 2.72 -35.06 34.53
CA VAL A 433 3.26 -35.73 33.33
C VAL A 433 3.41 -37.23 33.57
N LEU A 434 4.02 -37.63 34.71
CA LEU A 434 4.17 -39.04 35.06
C LEU A 434 2.82 -39.74 35.18
N THR A 435 1.88 -39.17 35.92
CA THR A 435 0.54 -39.75 36.08
C THR A 435 -0.16 -39.94 34.72
N ARG A 436 0.00 -38.98 33.79
CA ARG A 436 -0.54 -39.06 32.42
C ARG A 436 0.15 -40.14 31.58
N ALA A 437 1.45 -40.37 31.78
CA ALA A 437 2.24 -41.36 31.04
C ALA A 437 1.97 -42.80 31.50
N ALA A 438 1.65 -43.00 32.77
CA ALA A 438 1.58 -44.31 33.41
C ALA A 438 0.68 -45.34 32.68
N PRO A 439 -0.54 -45.01 32.23
CA PRO A 439 -1.40 -45.95 31.51
C PRO A 439 -0.76 -46.45 30.20
N LYS A 440 -0.06 -45.58 29.46
CA LYS A 440 0.61 -45.96 28.21
C LYS A 440 1.82 -46.84 28.48
N ILE A 441 2.61 -46.54 29.50
CA ILE A 441 3.76 -47.37 29.88
C ILE A 441 3.30 -48.77 30.33
N LYS A 442 2.21 -48.85 31.11
CA LYS A 442 1.60 -50.14 31.49
C LYS A 442 1.17 -50.95 30.27
N LEU A 443 0.51 -50.31 29.31
CA LEU A 443 0.07 -50.96 28.08
C LEU A 443 1.25 -51.46 27.22
N MET A 444 2.34 -50.71 27.14
CA MET A 444 3.56 -51.11 26.41
C MET A 444 4.28 -52.29 27.08
N ASN A 445 4.08 -52.49 28.39
CA ASN A 445 4.67 -53.55 29.20
C ASN A 445 6.20 -53.69 29.06
N ASP A 446 6.91 -52.58 28.91
CA ASP A 446 8.37 -52.55 28.81
C ASP A 446 9.01 -52.30 30.18
N ALA A 447 9.88 -53.21 30.62
CA ALA A 447 10.52 -53.10 31.93
C ALA A 447 11.41 -51.85 32.07
N ALA A 448 12.15 -51.50 31.02
CA ALA A 448 13.05 -50.35 31.06
C ALA A 448 12.28 -49.03 31.14
N LEU A 449 11.12 -48.92 30.48
CA LEU A 449 10.25 -47.74 30.63
C LEU A 449 9.66 -47.63 32.05
N LYS A 450 9.26 -48.75 32.67
CA LYS A 450 8.80 -48.76 34.06
C LYS A 450 9.91 -48.33 35.03
N ASP A 451 11.14 -48.76 34.79
CA ASP A 451 12.28 -48.40 35.63
C ASP A 451 12.70 -46.94 35.42
N ALA A 452 12.71 -46.44 34.18
CA ALA A 452 12.92 -45.03 33.87
C ALA A 452 11.87 -44.15 34.56
N TYR A 453 10.60 -44.52 34.48
CA TYR A 453 9.51 -43.83 35.20
C TYR A 453 9.79 -43.73 36.71
N ARG A 454 10.13 -44.86 37.35
CA ARG A 454 10.40 -44.88 38.80
C ARG A 454 11.64 -44.07 39.16
N ALA A 455 12.66 -44.07 38.31
CA ALA A 455 13.87 -43.27 38.51
C ALA A 455 13.55 -41.77 38.50
N ILE A 456 12.65 -41.33 37.62
CA ILE A 456 12.20 -39.93 37.56
C ILE A 456 11.31 -39.61 38.76
N ALA A 457 10.37 -40.50 39.13
CA ALA A 457 9.51 -40.29 40.29
C ALA A 457 10.32 -40.05 41.58
N LYS A 458 11.46 -40.73 41.74
CA LYS A 458 12.37 -40.53 42.90
C LYS A 458 12.99 -39.14 43.01
N LYS A 459 12.90 -38.31 41.98
CA LYS A 459 13.32 -36.90 42.03
C LYS A 459 12.27 -35.98 42.68
N ILE A 460 11.05 -36.47 42.90
CA ILE A 460 9.97 -35.70 43.52
C ILE A 460 10.24 -35.62 45.03
N ASP A 461 10.39 -34.41 45.56
CA ASP A 461 10.70 -34.19 46.98
C ASP A 461 9.45 -34.33 47.86
N SER A 462 8.29 -33.88 47.35
CA SER A 462 7.02 -33.98 48.04
C SER A 462 6.53 -35.43 48.14
N GLU A 463 6.45 -35.95 49.37
CA GLU A 463 5.94 -37.30 49.64
C GLU A 463 4.53 -37.55 49.05
N THR A 464 3.69 -36.52 49.04
CA THR A 464 2.32 -36.61 48.50
C THR A 464 2.34 -36.82 46.99
N TYR A 465 3.15 -36.03 46.28
CA TYR A 465 3.28 -36.10 44.82
C TYR A 465 4.04 -37.36 44.39
N TYR A 466 5.11 -37.72 45.10
CA TYR A 466 5.85 -38.95 44.89
C TYR A 466 4.96 -40.18 45.02
N GLY A 467 4.19 -40.28 46.12
CA GLY A 467 3.25 -41.37 46.33
C GLY A 467 2.16 -41.44 45.26
N ARG A 468 1.70 -40.29 44.75
CA ARG A 468 0.75 -40.24 43.63
C ARG A 468 1.36 -40.79 42.34
N ALA A 469 2.59 -40.39 42.01
CA ALA A 469 3.29 -40.88 40.82
C ALA A 469 3.52 -42.39 40.88
N LEU A 470 3.95 -42.95 42.01
CA LEU A 470 4.17 -44.40 42.14
C LEU A 470 2.88 -45.23 42.01
N ARG A 471 1.80 -44.82 42.70
CA ARG A 471 0.50 -45.49 42.59
C ARG A 471 -0.06 -45.52 41.15
N ALA A 472 0.35 -44.57 40.31
CA ALA A 472 -0.12 -44.53 38.92
C ALA A 472 0.53 -45.61 38.03
N ILE A 473 1.77 -46.03 38.32
CA ILE A 473 2.54 -46.99 37.50
C ILE A 473 2.48 -48.43 38.01
N GLU A 474 2.20 -48.61 39.30
CA GLU A 474 1.75 -49.89 39.86
C GLU A 474 0.45 -50.36 39.18
#